data_AF-A0A956G7W6-F1
#
_entry.id   AF-A0A956G7W6-F1
#
_cell.length_a   1.000
_cell.length_b   1.000
_cell.length_c   1.000
_cell.angle_alpha   90.00
_cell.angle_beta   90.00
_cell.angle_gamma   90.00
#
_symmetry.space_group_name_H-M   'P 1'
#
loop_
_entity.id
_entity.type
_entity.pdbx_description
1 polymer ?
#
loop_
_entity_poly.entity_id
_entity_poly.type
_entity_poly.pdbx_seq_one_letter_code
_entity_poly.pdbx_strand_id
1 'polypeptide(L)'
;MGQAKVLVAASSKARARALRKSMEFLDRGVDAFVGDVEPTDWRGYRLAVFELGRKLPTLDGKLDKLSLKAHVAVSPPRLDVRTVVHYMQDPRVNHLLLRPLDIGDLQLIADKLGSGSIFGLERHLPPQCEVVYRRLSTFAERCDAIDDLEAYARKRRLRSLIRRNAVRVAEELLMNAMYQAPVDSQGERIFANVDPHARVSQRTPRPVSIRYAVHDRHLYLSVRDRFGSFRRDDLVRYLTRCVTEQVQIEEKKLGAGLGLYLIASTVNRMVINLLPGSVSEFICTFEPPQAGEPSGMRLFSFTAHRPRPAPPLEPALEPGW
;
A
#
# COMPACT_ATOMS: atom_id res chain seq x y z
N MET A 1 -10.70 6.07 26.07
CA MET A 1 -10.44 5.81 24.63
C MET A 1 -10.41 4.29 24.46
N GLY A 2 -11.40 3.68 23.81
CA GLY A 2 -11.50 2.22 23.74
C GLY A 2 -10.47 1.62 22.79
N GLN A 3 -9.74 0.60 23.22
CA GLN A 3 -8.84 -0.20 22.39
C GLN A 3 -9.64 -0.77 21.20
N ALA A 4 -9.06 -0.72 19.99
CA ALA A 4 -9.73 -1.21 18.79
C ALA A 4 -9.88 -2.73 18.90
N LYS A 5 -11.12 -3.25 18.90
CA LYS A 5 -11.32 -4.69 19.06
C LYS A 5 -10.70 -5.47 17.89
N VAL A 6 -9.88 -6.47 18.20
CA VAL A 6 -9.18 -7.31 17.22
C VAL A 6 -9.76 -8.72 17.17
N LEU A 7 -10.12 -9.15 15.96
CA LEU A 7 -10.52 -10.53 15.65
C LEU A 7 -9.38 -11.24 14.95
N VAL A 8 -9.06 -12.46 15.39
CA VAL A 8 -8.09 -13.32 14.69
C VAL A 8 -8.75 -14.64 14.32
N ALA A 9 -8.67 -15.03 13.05
CA ALA A 9 -9.13 -16.30 12.54
C ALA A 9 -7.98 -17.02 11.84
N ALA A 10 -7.70 -18.27 12.21
CA ALA A 10 -6.60 -19.03 11.61
C ALA A 10 -7.05 -20.42 11.17
N SER A 11 -6.37 -20.97 10.16
CA SER A 11 -6.69 -22.29 9.60
C SER A 11 -6.41 -23.47 10.54
N SER A 12 -5.76 -23.27 11.69
CA SER A 12 -5.53 -24.30 12.71
C SER A 12 -5.33 -23.71 14.11
N LYS A 13 -5.58 -24.50 15.16
CA LYS A 13 -5.36 -24.10 16.57
C LYS A 13 -3.90 -23.74 16.88
N ALA A 14 -2.94 -24.46 16.31
CA ALA A 14 -1.52 -24.16 16.50
C ALA A 14 -1.16 -22.76 15.94
N ARG A 15 -1.71 -22.42 14.78
CA ARG A 15 -1.51 -21.11 14.12
C ARG A 15 -2.23 -19.99 14.84
N ALA A 16 -3.46 -20.23 15.28
CA ALA A 16 -4.18 -19.29 16.13
C ALA A 16 -3.36 -18.93 17.38
N ARG A 17 -2.73 -19.93 18.03
CA ARG A 17 -1.84 -19.71 19.18
C ARG A 17 -0.56 -18.94 18.83
N ALA A 18 0.06 -19.20 17.67
CA ALA A 18 1.23 -18.45 17.24
C ALA A 18 0.90 -16.97 16.98
N LEU A 19 -0.18 -16.72 16.23
CA LEU A 19 -0.64 -15.36 15.94
C LEU A 19 -1.09 -14.62 17.20
N ARG A 20 -1.67 -15.35 18.17
CA ARG A 20 -1.99 -14.81 19.50
C ARG A 20 -0.76 -14.28 20.21
N LYS A 21 0.30 -15.09 20.31
CA LYS A 21 1.56 -14.67 20.93
C LYS A 21 2.15 -13.46 20.23
N SER A 22 2.12 -13.42 18.90
CA SER A 22 2.57 -12.25 18.14
C SER A 22 1.78 -10.99 18.47
N MET A 23 0.46 -11.08 18.59
CA MET A 23 -0.38 -9.91 18.90
C MET A 23 -0.28 -9.47 20.38
N GLU A 24 -0.17 -10.42 21.31
CA GLU A 24 0.10 -10.16 22.74
C GLU A 24 1.45 -9.43 22.92
N PHE A 25 2.47 -9.82 22.16
CA PHE A 25 3.77 -9.13 22.15
C PHE A 25 3.67 -7.66 21.71
N LEU A 26 2.67 -7.31 20.90
CA LEU A 26 2.45 -5.95 20.41
C LEU A 26 1.61 -5.09 21.38
N ASP A 27 1.30 -5.59 22.58
CA ASP A 27 0.38 -4.95 23.55
C ASP A 27 -0.99 -4.58 22.93
N ARG A 28 -1.38 -5.36 21.91
CA ARG A 28 -2.69 -5.28 21.28
C ARG A 28 -3.49 -6.46 21.80
N GLY A 29 -4.36 -6.21 22.79
CA GLY A 29 -5.29 -7.22 23.27
C GLY A 29 -6.07 -7.80 22.09
N VAL A 30 -6.04 -9.12 21.93
CA VAL A 30 -6.89 -9.79 20.95
C VAL A 30 -8.21 -10.14 21.63
N ASP A 31 -9.26 -9.45 21.21
CA ASP A 31 -10.59 -9.55 21.81
C ASP A 31 -11.31 -10.86 21.46
N ALA A 32 -11.00 -11.48 20.32
CA ALA A 32 -11.51 -12.81 19.98
C ALA A 32 -10.66 -13.61 19.00
N PHE A 33 -10.67 -14.94 19.19
CA PHE A 33 -10.10 -15.92 18.29
C PHE A 33 -11.15 -16.86 17.70
N VAL A 34 -11.27 -16.87 16.38
CA VAL A 34 -12.03 -17.86 15.62
C VAL A 34 -11.14 -19.08 15.43
N GLY A 35 -11.32 -20.06 16.31
CA GLY A 35 -10.57 -21.31 16.38
C GLY A 35 -10.99 -22.18 17.58
N ASP A 36 -11.52 -21.53 18.63
CA ASP A 36 -12.10 -22.19 19.81
C ASP A 36 -13.62 -21.99 19.91
N VAL A 37 -14.12 -20.76 19.70
CA VAL A 37 -15.55 -20.43 19.58
C VAL A 37 -15.70 -19.29 18.57
N GLU A 38 -16.61 -19.43 17.60
CA GLU A 38 -16.88 -18.35 16.65
C GLU A 38 -17.75 -17.29 17.32
N PRO A 39 -17.35 -16.00 17.35
CA PRO A 39 -18.19 -14.95 17.90
C PRO A 39 -19.51 -14.87 17.12
N THR A 40 -20.62 -14.65 17.82
CA THR A 40 -21.95 -14.53 17.22
C THR A 40 -22.16 -13.20 16.48
N ASP A 41 -21.45 -12.14 16.90
CA ASP A 41 -21.44 -10.83 16.25
C ASP A 41 -20.00 -10.34 16.02
N TRP A 42 -19.68 -9.97 14.77
CA TRP A 42 -18.37 -9.49 14.38
C TRP A 42 -18.34 -7.97 14.14
N ARG A 43 -19.47 -7.28 14.25
CA ARG A 43 -19.58 -5.84 13.92
C ARG A 43 -18.72 -4.94 14.81
N GLY A 44 -18.41 -5.38 16.03
CA GLY A 44 -17.58 -4.66 16.98
C GLY A 44 -16.07 -4.67 16.69
N TYR A 45 -15.58 -5.58 15.84
CA TYR A 45 -14.16 -5.68 15.53
C TYR A 45 -13.74 -4.66 14.47
N ARG A 46 -12.70 -3.89 14.80
CA ARG A 46 -12.14 -2.86 13.90
C ARG A 46 -10.96 -3.38 13.10
N LEU A 47 -10.29 -4.42 13.58
CA LEU A 47 -9.27 -5.16 12.85
C LEU A 47 -9.66 -6.64 12.85
N ALA A 48 -9.64 -7.28 11.69
CA ALA A 48 -9.76 -8.72 11.57
C ALA A 48 -8.58 -9.30 10.79
N VAL A 49 -7.93 -10.33 11.32
CA VAL A 49 -6.79 -11.02 10.68
C VAL A 49 -7.20 -12.43 10.33
N PHE A 50 -7.17 -12.78 9.05
CA PHE A 50 -7.50 -14.12 8.56
C PHE A 50 -6.27 -14.84 8.02
N GLU A 51 -5.79 -15.87 8.71
CA GLU A 51 -4.75 -16.75 8.17
C GLU A 51 -5.38 -17.93 7.43
N LEU A 52 -5.03 -18.03 6.14
CA LEU A 52 -5.67 -18.91 5.18
C LEU A 52 -4.87 -20.20 4.95
N GLY A 53 -5.58 -21.31 4.72
CA GLY A 53 -5.02 -22.64 4.43
C GLY A 53 -4.37 -22.76 3.03
N ARG A 54 -4.04 -24.00 2.62
CA ARG A 54 -3.31 -24.28 1.35
C ARG A 54 -4.16 -24.14 0.07
N LYS A 55 -5.42 -24.57 0.11
CA LYS A 55 -6.41 -24.17 -0.92
C LYS A 55 -6.74 -22.71 -0.65
N LEU A 56 -6.86 -21.84 -1.66
CA LEU A 56 -7.37 -20.47 -1.51
C LEU A 56 -8.69 -20.56 -0.72
N PRO A 57 -8.68 -20.31 0.60
CA PRO A 57 -9.90 -20.38 1.36
C PRO A 57 -10.63 -19.11 1.03
N THR A 58 -11.84 -19.30 0.56
CA THR A 58 -12.80 -18.24 0.45
C THR A 58 -13.08 -17.68 1.84
N LEU A 59 -13.32 -16.37 1.93
CA LEU A 59 -13.80 -15.72 3.14
C LEU A 59 -15.34 -15.78 3.21
N ASP A 60 -15.94 -16.83 2.64
CA ASP A 60 -17.38 -16.94 2.33
C ASP A 60 -18.24 -16.54 3.52
N GLY A 61 -19.04 -15.48 3.33
CA GLY A 61 -19.95 -14.90 4.32
C GLY A 61 -19.29 -14.32 5.58
N LYS A 62 -17.97 -14.50 5.79
CA LYS A 62 -17.25 -14.01 6.98
C LYS A 62 -17.05 -12.50 6.94
N LEU A 63 -16.72 -11.96 5.77
CA LEU A 63 -16.57 -10.51 5.59
C LEU A 63 -17.88 -9.76 5.82
N ASP A 64 -19.02 -10.37 5.50
CA ASP A 64 -20.34 -9.76 5.68
C ASP A 64 -20.77 -9.64 7.14
N LYS A 65 -20.18 -10.45 8.03
CA LYS A 65 -20.35 -10.31 9.48
C LYS A 65 -19.63 -9.05 10.02
N LEU A 66 -18.64 -8.53 9.30
CA LEU A 66 -17.87 -7.35 9.69
C LEU A 66 -18.53 -6.05 9.22
N SER A 67 -18.35 -4.99 10.01
CA SER A 67 -18.74 -3.65 9.57
C SER A 67 -17.92 -3.18 8.37
N LEU A 68 -18.48 -2.31 7.53
CA LEU A 68 -17.76 -1.63 6.43
C LEU A 68 -16.63 -0.69 6.91
N LYS A 69 -16.49 -0.52 8.22
CA LYS A 69 -15.42 0.25 8.87
C LYS A 69 -14.31 -0.66 9.41
N ALA A 70 -14.49 -1.99 9.38
CA ALA A 70 -13.45 -2.93 9.75
C ALA A 70 -12.31 -2.88 8.73
N HIS A 71 -11.08 -2.99 9.23
CA HIS A 71 -9.91 -3.25 8.42
C HIS A 71 -9.59 -4.74 8.47
N VAL A 72 -9.43 -5.34 7.30
CA VAL A 72 -9.16 -6.77 7.19
C VAL A 72 -7.76 -7.01 6.65
N ALA A 73 -6.99 -7.79 7.39
CA ALA A 73 -5.73 -8.37 6.96
C ALA A 73 -5.95 -9.85 6.63
N VAL A 74 -5.50 -10.28 5.46
CA VAL A 74 -5.61 -11.65 4.99
C VAL A 74 -4.21 -12.19 4.76
N SER A 75 -3.94 -13.40 5.23
CA SER A 75 -2.67 -14.08 5.00
C SER A 75 -2.86 -15.30 4.11
N PRO A 76 -2.80 -15.12 2.77
CA PRO A 76 -2.99 -16.19 1.81
C PRO A 76 -1.76 -17.12 1.73
N PRO A 77 -1.93 -18.35 1.19
CA PRO A 77 -0.80 -19.28 0.99
C PRO A 77 0.20 -18.82 -0.07
N ARG A 78 -0.24 -17.95 -1.00
CA ARG A 78 0.54 -17.32 -2.06
C ARG A 78 0.07 -15.89 -2.19
N LEU A 79 0.96 -14.98 -2.54
CA LEU A 79 0.62 -13.58 -2.81
C LEU A 79 1.18 -13.20 -4.19
N ASP A 80 0.27 -13.08 -5.14
CA ASP A 80 0.51 -12.57 -6.49
C ASP A 80 -0.60 -11.59 -6.89
N VAL A 81 -0.49 -10.99 -8.07
CA VAL A 81 -1.47 -10.00 -8.53
C VAL A 81 -2.89 -10.57 -8.62
N ARG A 82 -3.05 -11.86 -8.97
CA ARG A 82 -4.36 -12.52 -9.01
C ARG A 82 -4.98 -12.58 -7.61
N THR A 83 -4.17 -12.91 -6.61
CA THR A 83 -4.57 -12.92 -5.20
C THR A 83 -4.95 -11.52 -4.73
N VAL A 84 -4.18 -10.50 -5.13
CA VAL A 84 -4.51 -9.09 -4.84
C VAL A 84 -5.87 -8.73 -5.42
N VAL A 85 -6.10 -8.98 -6.71
CA VAL A 85 -7.38 -8.69 -7.38
C VAL A 85 -8.54 -9.38 -6.67
N HIS A 86 -8.40 -10.68 -6.38
CA HIS A 86 -9.46 -11.46 -5.76
C HIS A 86 -9.92 -10.88 -4.41
N TYR A 87 -8.99 -10.61 -3.50
CA TYR A 87 -9.37 -10.14 -2.15
C TYR A 87 -9.66 -8.64 -2.10
N MET A 88 -9.00 -7.82 -2.93
CA MET A 88 -9.18 -6.36 -2.90
C MET A 88 -10.52 -5.89 -3.47
N GLN A 89 -11.29 -6.77 -4.11
CA GLN A 89 -12.69 -6.51 -4.51
C GLN A 89 -13.58 -6.17 -3.31
N ASP A 90 -13.35 -6.78 -2.13
CA ASP A 90 -14.09 -6.40 -0.93
C ASP A 90 -13.45 -5.15 -0.28
N PRO A 91 -14.21 -4.06 -0.07
CA PRO A 91 -13.68 -2.80 0.45
C PRO A 91 -13.14 -2.88 1.88
N ARG A 92 -13.50 -3.92 2.65
CA ARG A 92 -13.01 -4.18 4.01
C ARG A 92 -11.60 -4.76 4.01
N VAL A 93 -11.17 -5.41 2.92
CA VAL A 93 -9.81 -5.97 2.82
C VAL A 93 -8.81 -4.86 2.56
N ASN A 94 -7.82 -4.69 3.42
CA ASN A 94 -6.82 -3.64 3.31
C ASN A 94 -5.42 -4.20 3.18
N HIS A 95 -5.16 -5.36 3.75
CA HIS A 95 -3.81 -5.89 3.85
C HIS A 95 -3.78 -7.35 3.43
N LEU A 96 -2.83 -7.71 2.57
CA LEU A 96 -2.53 -9.07 2.18
C LEU A 96 -1.08 -9.36 2.53
N LEU A 97 -0.84 -10.37 3.37
CA LEU A 97 0.47 -10.67 3.91
C LEU A 97 0.82 -12.13 3.63
N LEU A 98 1.87 -12.36 2.85
CA LEU A 98 2.39 -13.70 2.66
C LEU A 98 2.91 -14.25 3.99
N ARG A 99 2.79 -15.57 4.15
CA ARG A 99 3.30 -16.24 5.33
C ARG A 99 4.82 -16.49 5.26
N PRO A 100 5.49 -16.57 6.42
CA PRO A 100 4.96 -16.31 7.78
C PRO A 100 4.63 -14.82 7.99
N LEU A 101 3.64 -14.53 8.86
CA LEU A 101 3.30 -13.16 9.21
C LEU A 101 4.46 -12.52 9.99
N ASP A 102 5.00 -11.42 9.47
CA ASP A 102 6.01 -10.63 10.15
C ASP A 102 5.36 -9.78 11.26
N ILE A 103 5.98 -9.76 12.44
CA ILE A 103 5.47 -9.01 13.60
C ILE A 103 5.53 -7.50 13.32
N GLY A 104 6.56 -7.03 12.61
CA GLY A 104 6.69 -5.64 12.20
C GLY A 104 5.56 -5.20 11.27
N ASP A 105 5.15 -6.06 10.33
CA ASP A 105 4.00 -5.77 9.47
C ASP A 105 2.68 -5.66 10.24
N LEU A 106 2.45 -6.57 11.20
CA LEU A 106 1.25 -6.52 12.05
C LEU A 106 1.24 -5.25 12.92
N GLN A 107 2.40 -4.88 13.47
CA GLN A 107 2.54 -3.65 14.25
C GLN A 107 2.24 -2.42 13.40
N LEU A 108 2.78 -2.35 12.18
CA LEU A 108 2.52 -1.26 11.25
C LEU A 108 1.01 -1.14 10.94
N ILE A 109 0.32 -2.25 10.71
CA ILE A 109 -1.13 -2.28 10.46
C ILE A 109 -1.90 -1.75 11.68
N ALA A 110 -1.54 -2.22 12.88
CA ALA A 110 -2.16 -1.77 14.13
C ALA A 110 -1.93 -0.27 14.38
N ASP A 111 -0.73 0.24 14.08
CA ASP A 111 -0.39 1.65 14.29
C ASP A 111 -1.10 2.57 13.29
N LYS A 112 -1.31 2.13 12.05
CA LYS A 112 -2.15 2.85 11.08
C LYS A 112 -3.58 3.03 11.61
N LEU A 113 -4.13 1.99 12.26
CA LEU A 113 -5.47 2.01 12.84
C LEU A 113 -5.58 2.88 14.10
N GLY A 114 -4.56 2.81 14.97
CA GLY A 114 -4.56 3.50 16.26
C GLY A 114 -4.22 4.99 16.14
N SER A 115 -3.20 5.33 15.36
CA SER A 115 -2.71 6.72 15.22
C SER A 115 -3.43 7.50 14.11
N GLY A 116 -4.00 6.81 13.11
CA GLY A 116 -4.51 7.42 11.89
C GLY A 116 -3.42 7.98 10.97
N SER A 117 -2.15 7.99 11.40
CA SER A 117 -1.04 8.46 10.60
C SER A 117 -0.53 7.32 9.73
N ILE A 118 -0.79 7.45 8.43
CA ILE A 118 -0.53 6.39 7.45
C ILE A 118 0.61 6.74 6.48
N PHE A 119 1.08 7.99 6.48
CA PHE A 119 2.03 8.50 5.50
C PHE A 119 3.47 8.51 6.03
N GLY A 120 4.41 8.34 5.12
CA GLY A 120 5.86 8.46 5.37
C GLY A 120 6.59 7.15 5.16
N LEU A 121 7.70 7.22 4.41
CA LEU A 121 8.58 6.08 4.18
C LEU A 121 9.27 5.63 5.48
N GLU A 122 9.54 6.59 6.36
CA GLU A 122 10.21 6.46 7.65
C GLU A 122 9.50 5.45 8.57
N ARG A 123 8.18 5.28 8.42
CA ARG A 123 7.38 4.30 9.17
C ARG A 123 7.72 2.86 8.83
N HIS A 124 8.37 2.63 7.69
CA HIS A 124 8.78 1.32 7.20
C HIS A 124 10.27 1.04 7.40
N LEU A 125 10.96 1.96 8.07
CA LEU A 125 12.39 1.93 8.30
C LEU A 125 12.66 1.93 9.80
N PRO A 126 13.79 1.37 10.25
CA PRO A 126 14.22 1.57 11.62
C PRO A 126 14.41 3.06 11.91
N PRO A 127 14.29 3.45 13.19
CA PRO A 127 14.68 4.79 13.62
C PRO A 127 16.09 5.13 13.13
N GLN A 128 16.32 6.39 12.75
CA GLN A 128 17.62 6.92 12.30
C GLN A 128 18.08 6.48 10.89
N CYS A 129 17.27 5.71 10.14
CA CYS A 129 17.60 5.43 8.75
C CYS A 129 17.59 6.74 7.93
N GLU A 130 18.69 7.01 7.24
CA GLU A 130 18.83 8.18 6.37
C GLU A 130 17.93 8.03 5.13
N VAL A 131 16.94 8.92 5.02
CA VAL A 131 16.02 8.98 3.89
C VAL A 131 16.42 10.13 2.99
N VAL A 132 16.71 9.82 1.73
CA VAL A 132 16.88 10.83 0.69
C VAL A 132 15.50 11.32 0.27
N TYR A 133 15.32 12.63 0.18
CA TYR A 133 14.07 13.28 -0.22
C TYR A 133 14.31 14.24 -1.37
N ARG A 134 13.55 14.10 -2.46
CA ARG A 134 13.50 15.08 -3.54
C ARG A 134 12.07 15.47 -3.87
N ARG A 135 11.88 16.76 -4.18
CA ARG A 135 10.62 17.33 -4.64
C ARG A 135 10.78 17.70 -6.12
N LEU A 136 9.83 17.27 -6.94
CA LEU A 136 9.89 17.33 -8.39
C LEU A 136 8.70 18.14 -8.90
N SER A 137 8.98 19.07 -9.80
CA SER A 137 8.02 19.94 -10.44
C SER A 137 8.04 19.85 -11.96
N THR A 138 9.09 19.27 -12.55
CA THR A 138 9.32 19.20 -14.00
C THR A 138 9.81 17.81 -14.44
N PHE A 139 9.74 17.54 -15.73
CA PHE A 139 10.24 16.27 -16.29
C PHE A 139 11.77 16.16 -16.25
N ALA A 140 12.50 17.27 -16.42
CA ALA A 140 13.96 17.26 -16.23
C ALA A 140 14.34 16.79 -14.82
N GLU A 141 13.71 17.36 -13.78
CA GLU A 141 13.94 16.94 -12.39
C GLU A 141 13.57 15.46 -12.16
N ARG A 142 12.58 14.93 -12.88
CA ARG A 142 12.24 13.50 -12.85
C ARG A 142 13.40 12.65 -13.35
N CYS A 143 14.01 12.99 -14.48
CA CYS A 143 15.16 12.27 -15.02
C CYS A 143 16.33 12.32 -14.01
N ASP A 144 16.67 13.50 -13.51
CA ASP A 144 17.73 13.66 -12.50
C ASP A 144 17.47 12.83 -11.24
N ALA A 145 16.21 12.72 -10.81
CA ALA A 145 15.84 11.96 -9.62
C ALA A 145 15.99 10.45 -9.81
N ILE A 146 15.79 9.96 -11.05
CA ILE A 146 16.04 8.56 -11.41
C ILE A 146 17.53 8.27 -11.44
N ASP A 147 18.32 9.14 -12.05
CA ASP A 147 19.78 9.01 -12.10
C ASP A 147 20.39 9.02 -10.68
N ASP A 148 19.91 9.91 -9.81
CA ASP A 148 20.31 9.97 -8.41
C ASP A 148 19.95 8.69 -7.65
N LEU A 149 18.74 8.16 -7.86
CA LEU A 149 18.32 6.89 -7.26
C LEU A 149 19.24 5.75 -7.68
N GLU A 150 19.58 5.66 -8.97
CA GLU A 150 20.50 4.64 -9.48
C GLU A 150 21.89 4.80 -8.88
N ALA A 151 22.43 6.02 -8.88
CA ALA A 151 23.74 6.34 -8.33
C ALA A 151 23.80 6.02 -6.83
N TYR A 152 22.76 6.37 -6.08
CA TYR A 152 22.60 6.06 -4.66
C TYR A 152 22.59 4.55 -4.42
N ALA A 153 21.75 3.81 -5.16
CA ALA A 153 21.64 2.36 -5.04
C ALA A 153 22.97 1.64 -5.41
N ARG A 154 23.69 2.16 -6.40
CA ARG A 154 25.04 1.69 -6.77
C ARG A 154 26.05 1.96 -5.67
N LYS A 155 26.09 3.17 -5.10
CA LYS A 155 26.97 3.55 -3.98
C LYS A 155 26.74 2.67 -2.75
N ARG A 156 25.48 2.30 -2.47
CA ARG A 156 25.09 1.36 -1.40
C ARG A 156 25.29 -0.12 -1.76
N ARG A 157 25.95 -0.42 -2.90
CA ARG A 157 26.32 -1.78 -3.35
C ARG A 157 25.15 -2.74 -3.48
N LEU A 158 23.97 -2.24 -3.86
CA LEU A 158 22.82 -3.10 -4.15
C LEU A 158 23.05 -3.92 -5.42
N ARG A 159 22.45 -5.12 -5.47
CA ARG A 159 22.53 -6.02 -6.63
C ARG A 159 21.93 -5.37 -7.87
N SER A 160 22.51 -5.63 -9.04
CA SER A 160 22.06 -5.03 -10.31
C SER A 160 20.57 -5.20 -10.58
N LEU A 161 20.02 -6.39 -10.31
CA LEU A 161 18.59 -6.66 -10.47
C LEU A 161 17.71 -5.75 -9.59
N ILE A 162 18.08 -5.55 -8.31
CA ILE A 162 17.36 -4.66 -7.39
C ILE A 162 17.38 -3.23 -7.91
N ARG A 163 18.56 -2.75 -8.35
CA ARG A 163 18.70 -1.38 -8.87
C ARG A 163 17.82 -1.16 -10.11
N ARG A 164 17.90 -2.05 -11.09
CA ARG A 164 17.09 -1.97 -12.33
C ARG A 164 15.60 -1.99 -12.03
N ASN A 165 15.17 -2.88 -11.15
CA ASN A 165 13.76 -2.97 -10.75
C ASN A 165 13.30 -1.70 -10.02
N ALA A 166 14.12 -1.15 -9.12
CA ALA A 166 13.81 0.08 -8.40
C ALA A 166 13.70 1.28 -9.32
N VAL A 167 14.64 1.44 -10.26
CA VAL A 167 14.62 2.49 -11.29
C VAL A 167 13.35 2.40 -12.13
N ARG A 168 13.05 1.22 -12.70
CA ARG A 168 11.86 1.01 -13.51
C ARG A 168 10.56 1.32 -12.77
N VAL A 169 10.45 0.88 -11.50
CA VAL A 169 9.27 1.17 -10.67
C VAL A 169 9.18 2.66 -10.32
N ALA A 170 10.30 3.32 -10.03
CA ALA A 170 10.33 4.75 -9.77
C ALA A 170 9.89 5.56 -10.99
N GLU A 171 10.36 5.20 -12.19
CA GLU A 171 9.93 5.82 -13.44
C GLU A 171 8.42 5.73 -13.61
N GLU A 172 7.84 4.54 -13.44
CA GLU A 172 6.41 4.33 -13.64
C GLU A 172 5.56 5.05 -12.59
N LEU A 173 5.98 5.02 -11.32
CA LEU A 173 5.30 5.74 -10.25
C LEU A 173 5.35 7.26 -10.47
N LEU A 174 6.50 7.80 -10.87
CA LEU A 174 6.65 9.22 -11.17
C LEU A 174 5.87 9.62 -12.40
N MET A 175 5.82 8.78 -13.44
CA MET A 175 4.97 8.99 -14.60
C MET A 175 3.49 9.05 -14.21
N ASN A 176 3.02 8.10 -13.39
CA ASN A 176 1.64 8.12 -12.90
C ASN A 176 1.34 9.39 -12.08
N ALA A 177 2.23 9.75 -11.16
CA ALA A 177 2.07 10.91 -10.29
C ALA A 177 2.13 12.26 -11.03
N MET A 178 3.02 12.41 -12.02
CA MET A 178 3.25 13.68 -12.71
C MET A 178 2.35 13.89 -13.94
N TYR A 179 1.81 12.80 -14.52
CA TYR A 179 1.07 12.86 -15.79
C TYR A 179 -0.37 12.38 -15.69
N GLN A 180 -0.62 11.27 -15.00
CA GLN A 180 -1.96 10.68 -14.95
C GLN A 180 -2.79 11.19 -13.76
N ALA A 181 -2.13 11.47 -12.64
CA ALA A 181 -2.79 11.95 -11.43
C ALA A 181 -3.32 13.39 -11.53
N PRO A 182 -2.66 14.35 -12.20
CA PRO A 182 -3.17 15.72 -12.32
C PRO A 182 -4.50 15.76 -13.09
N VAL A 183 -5.54 16.22 -12.40
CA VAL A 183 -6.88 16.43 -12.96
C VAL A 183 -7.29 17.89 -12.79
N ASP A 184 -8.11 18.38 -13.71
CA ASP A 184 -8.70 19.72 -13.64
C ASP A 184 -9.89 19.78 -12.66
N SER A 185 -10.58 20.91 -12.62
CA SER A 185 -11.76 21.10 -11.75
C SER A 185 -12.95 20.20 -12.11
N GLN A 186 -12.98 19.64 -13.31
CA GLN A 186 -14.02 18.71 -13.78
C GLN A 186 -13.61 17.24 -13.54
N GLY A 187 -12.39 17.00 -13.04
CA GLY A 187 -11.87 15.65 -12.83
C GLY A 187 -11.21 15.05 -14.08
N GLU A 188 -11.09 15.82 -15.16
CA GLU A 188 -10.47 15.38 -16.40
C GLU A 188 -8.95 15.48 -16.32
N ARG A 189 -8.25 14.51 -16.91
CA ARG A 189 -6.78 14.46 -16.87
C ARG A 189 -6.20 15.62 -17.67
N ILE A 190 -5.49 16.52 -17.00
CA ILE A 190 -4.89 17.72 -17.60
C ILE A 190 -3.97 17.36 -18.78
N PHE A 191 -3.34 16.18 -18.72
CA PHE A 191 -2.33 15.75 -19.67
C PHE A 191 -2.76 14.56 -20.55
N ALA A 192 -4.07 14.31 -20.69
CA ALA A 192 -4.57 13.17 -21.47
C ALA A 192 -4.05 13.14 -22.93
N ASN A 193 -3.91 14.32 -23.55
CA ASN A 193 -3.58 14.48 -24.98
C ASN A 193 -2.17 15.02 -25.23
N VAL A 194 -1.29 15.01 -24.22
CA VAL A 194 0.06 15.57 -24.35
C VAL A 194 1.10 14.46 -24.24
N ASP A 195 1.98 14.37 -25.22
CA ASP A 195 3.11 13.44 -25.19
C ASP A 195 4.00 13.76 -23.96
N PRO A 196 4.23 12.80 -23.05
CA PRO A 196 5.11 13.00 -21.91
C PRO A 196 6.50 13.52 -22.25
N HIS A 197 7.07 13.12 -23.40
CA HIS A 197 8.40 13.51 -23.85
C HIS A 197 8.44 14.92 -24.43
N ALA A 198 7.31 15.45 -24.93
CA ALA A 198 7.20 16.82 -25.42
C ALA A 198 7.15 17.87 -24.27
N ARG A 199 7.19 17.42 -23.01
CA ARG A 199 6.94 18.24 -21.82
C ARG A 199 8.15 18.45 -20.92
N VAL A 200 9.37 18.35 -21.45
CA VAL A 200 10.62 18.42 -20.66
C VAL A 200 10.64 19.59 -19.68
N SER A 201 10.18 20.76 -20.13
CA SER A 201 10.20 22.01 -19.36
C SER A 201 8.87 22.38 -18.70
N GLN A 202 7.78 21.64 -18.95
CA GLN A 202 6.48 21.99 -18.40
C GLN A 202 6.37 21.55 -16.93
N ARG A 203 5.82 22.44 -16.10
CA ARG A 203 5.62 22.15 -14.68
C ARG A 203 4.38 21.32 -14.45
N THR A 204 4.44 20.41 -13.49
CA THR A 204 3.25 19.79 -12.92
C THR A 204 2.50 20.80 -12.03
N PRO A 205 1.15 20.80 -11.98
CA PRO A 205 0.39 21.80 -11.22
C PRO A 205 0.69 21.78 -9.72
N ARG A 206 1.04 20.60 -9.20
CA ARG A 206 1.49 20.42 -7.81
C ARG A 206 2.73 19.55 -7.80
N PRO A 207 3.73 19.88 -6.98
CA PRO A 207 4.95 19.11 -6.95
C PRO A 207 4.74 17.71 -6.36
N VAL A 208 5.39 16.74 -6.99
CA VAL A 208 5.48 15.35 -6.56
C VAL A 208 6.73 15.19 -5.70
N SER A 209 6.76 14.20 -4.82
CA SER A 209 7.99 13.86 -4.08
C SER A 209 8.37 12.40 -4.27
N ILE A 210 9.66 12.17 -4.35
CA ILE A 210 10.28 10.85 -4.26
C ILE A 210 11.13 10.78 -2.99
N ARG A 211 11.03 9.67 -2.27
CA ARG A 211 11.89 9.34 -1.14
C ARG A 211 12.49 7.97 -1.34
N TYR A 212 13.72 7.76 -0.89
CA TYR A 212 14.28 6.42 -0.89
C TYR A 212 15.34 6.26 0.19
N ALA A 213 15.51 5.02 0.63
CA ALA A 213 16.49 4.63 1.62
C ALA A 213 17.01 3.21 1.32
N VAL A 214 18.18 2.89 1.86
CA VAL A 214 18.70 1.52 1.86
C VAL A 214 18.99 1.12 3.29
N HIS A 215 18.40 0.01 3.71
CA HIS A 215 18.60 -0.59 5.02
C HIS A 215 18.65 -2.11 4.85
N ASP A 216 19.60 -2.79 5.49
CA ASP A 216 19.77 -4.25 5.41
C ASP A 216 19.76 -4.83 3.98
N ARG A 217 20.38 -4.10 3.04
CA ARG A 217 20.42 -4.42 1.60
C ARG A 217 19.06 -4.41 0.91
N HIS A 218 18.01 -3.95 1.58
CA HIS A 218 16.71 -3.65 1.01
C HIS A 218 16.69 -2.22 0.51
N LEU A 219 16.08 -1.99 -0.64
CA LEU A 219 15.77 -0.65 -1.11
C LEU A 219 14.32 -0.34 -0.78
N TYR A 220 14.10 0.80 -0.14
CA TYR A 220 12.79 1.37 0.12
C TYR A 220 12.61 2.59 -0.76
N LEU A 221 11.48 2.67 -1.45
CA LEU A 221 11.13 3.74 -2.38
C LEU A 221 9.73 4.23 -2.05
N SER A 222 9.53 5.54 -2.04
CA SER A 222 8.21 6.15 -1.93
C SER A 222 8.03 7.24 -2.98
N VAL A 223 6.88 7.25 -3.65
CA VAL A 223 6.43 8.36 -4.49
C VAL A 223 5.11 8.87 -3.92
N ARG A 224 5.03 10.18 -3.70
CA ARG A 224 3.86 10.85 -3.15
C ARG A 224 3.47 12.06 -3.98
N ASP A 225 2.20 12.15 -4.35
CA ASP A 225 1.59 13.31 -4.98
C ASP A 225 0.46 13.90 -4.11
N ARG A 226 -0.07 15.04 -4.57
CA ARG A 226 -1.14 15.78 -3.90
C ARG A 226 -2.32 16.10 -4.83
N PHE A 227 -2.66 15.20 -5.76
CA PHE A 227 -3.78 15.43 -6.69
C PHE A 227 -5.08 14.82 -6.19
N GLY A 228 -5.01 13.67 -5.51
CA GLY A 228 -6.18 13.05 -4.89
C GLY A 228 -7.15 12.35 -5.85
N SER A 229 -6.76 12.18 -7.11
CA SER A 229 -7.55 11.53 -8.16
C SER A 229 -7.55 10.00 -8.06
N PHE A 230 -6.53 9.40 -7.45
CA PHE A 230 -6.42 7.93 -7.35
C PHE A 230 -7.39 7.34 -6.32
N ARG A 231 -8.16 6.34 -6.75
CA ARG A 231 -9.14 5.61 -5.92
C ARG A 231 -8.83 4.12 -5.84
N ARG A 232 -9.43 3.46 -4.85
CA ARG A 232 -9.37 2.00 -4.70
C ARG A 232 -9.90 1.28 -5.94
N ASP A 233 -11.00 1.77 -6.48
CA ASP A 233 -11.64 1.15 -7.64
C ASP A 233 -10.75 1.25 -8.88
N ASP A 234 -9.92 2.30 -8.98
CA ASP A 234 -8.92 2.42 -10.05
C ASP A 234 -7.88 1.31 -9.95
N LEU A 235 -7.33 1.08 -8.75
CA LEU A 235 -6.40 -0.02 -8.49
C LEU A 235 -7.00 -1.38 -8.90
N VAL A 236 -8.20 -1.70 -8.38
CA VAL A 236 -8.84 -2.99 -8.64
C VAL A 236 -9.13 -3.14 -10.13
N ARG A 237 -9.66 -2.09 -10.78
CA ARG A 237 -9.93 -2.08 -12.21
C ARG A 237 -8.67 -2.30 -13.05
N TYR A 238 -7.58 -1.57 -12.75
CA TYR A 238 -6.32 -1.70 -13.50
C TYR A 238 -5.68 -3.08 -13.36
N LEU A 239 -5.62 -3.62 -12.13
CA LEU A 239 -5.06 -4.95 -11.90
C LEU A 239 -5.94 -6.05 -12.49
N THR A 240 -7.27 -5.94 -12.37
CA THR A 240 -8.23 -6.90 -12.94
C THR A 240 -8.04 -7.01 -14.44
N ARG A 241 -8.03 -5.87 -15.13
CA ARG A 241 -7.83 -5.79 -16.59
C ARG A 241 -6.57 -6.54 -17.03
N CYS A 242 -5.45 -6.33 -16.35
CA CYS A 242 -4.18 -6.98 -16.70
C CYS A 242 -4.21 -8.50 -16.47
N VAL A 243 -4.94 -8.96 -15.45
CA VAL A 243 -5.09 -10.38 -15.12
C VAL A 243 -6.01 -11.12 -16.11
N THR A 244 -7.07 -10.46 -16.57
CA THR A 244 -8.09 -11.06 -17.44
C THR A 244 -7.75 -11.00 -18.92
N GLU A 245 -7.20 -9.88 -19.39
CA GLU A 245 -6.99 -9.64 -20.83
C GLU A 245 -5.71 -10.32 -21.38
N GLN A 246 -4.96 -11.08 -20.57
CA GLN A 246 -3.65 -11.67 -20.93
C GLN A 246 -2.82 -10.71 -21.81
N VAL A 247 -2.78 -9.44 -21.42
CA VAL A 247 -2.25 -8.39 -22.28
C VAL A 247 -0.83 -8.76 -22.65
N GLN A 248 -0.54 -8.96 -23.94
CA GLN A 248 0.82 -9.12 -24.43
C GLN A 248 1.60 -7.85 -24.04
N ILE A 249 2.46 -8.01 -23.04
CA ILE A 249 3.17 -6.92 -22.35
C ILE A 249 4.17 -6.24 -23.31
N GLU A 250 4.59 -6.96 -24.35
CA GLU A 250 5.72 -6.57 -25.22
C GLU A 250 5.39 -5.47 -26.25
N GLU A 251 4.13 -5.15 -26.54
CA GLU A 251 3.80 -4.24 -27.66
C GLU A 251 3.00 -2.97 -27.29
N LYS A 252 2.59 -2.76 -26.03
CA LYS A 252 1.72 -1.61 -25.70
C LYS A 252 2.49 -0.40 -25.17
N LYS A 253 2.31 0.74 -25.86
CA LYS A 253 2.74 2.09 -25.48
C LYS A 253 2.43 2.40 -24.01
N LEU A 254 3.29 3.21 -23.39
CA LEU A 254 3.07 3.84 -22.08
C LEU A 254 1.62 4.37 -21.97
N GLY A 255 0.91 4.03 -20.89
CA GLY A 255 -0.45 4.54 -20.62
C GLY A 255 -1.60 3.51 -20.61
N ALA A 256 -1.36 2.24 -20.94
CA ALA A 256 -2.42 1.22 -21.00
C ALA A 256 -2.92 0.68 -19.63
N GLY A 257 -2.48 1.24 -18.51
CA GLY A 257 -2.77 0.71 -17.16
C GLY A 257 -1.91 -0.48 -16.74
N LEU A 258 -0.90 -0.85 -17.55
CA LEU A 258 0.06 -1.93 -17.27
C LEU A 258 1.05 -1.60 -16.15
N GLY A 259 1.30 -0.31 -15.90
CA GLY A 259 2.29 0.15 -14.93
C GLY A 259 2.12 -0.43 -13.54
N LEU A 260 0.90 -0.34 -13.00
CA LEU A 260 0.60 -0.88 -11.66
C LEU A 260 0.74 -2.40 -11.60
N TYR A 261 0.38 -3.11 -12.66
CA TYR A 261 0.57 -4.55 -12.74
C TYR A 261 2.06 -4.92 -12.74
N LEU A 262 2.88 -4.19 -13.51
CA LEU A 262 4.33 -4.40 -13.57
C LEU A 262 4.98 -4.09 -12.22
N ILE A 263 4.59 -2.99 -11.56
CA ILE A 263 5.06 -2.65 -10.22
C ILE A 263 4.71 -3.78 -9.25
N ALA A 264 3.43 -4.17 -9.18
CA ALA A 264 2.96 -5.23 -8.29
C ALA A 264 3.67 -6.57 -8.56
N SER A 265 3.99 -6.88 -9.82
CA SER A 265 4.70 -8.12 -10.18
C SER A 265 6.20 -8.08 -9.87
N THR A 266 6.76 -6.90 -9.59
CA THR A 266 8.21 -6.68 -9.43
C THR A 266 8.63 -6.52 -7.97
N VAL A 267 7.80 -5.90 -7.14
CA VAL A 267 8.16 -5.49 -5.77
C VAL A 267 7.94 -6.61 -4.75
N ASN A 268 8.73 -6.61 -3.67
CA ASN A 268 8.51 -7.50 -2.53
C ASN A 268 7.42 -6.97 -1.61
N ARG A 269 7.32 -5.65 -1.47
CA ARG A 269 6.27 -5.00 -0.66
C ARG A 269 5.68 -3.84 -1.46
N MET A 270 4.37 -3.73 -1.47
CA MET A 270 3.64 -2.60 -2.05
C MET A 270 2.65 -2.05 -1.03
N VAL A 271 2.80 -0.79 -0.66
CA VAL A 271 1.94 -0.10 0.29
C VAL A 271 1.41 1.16 -0.37
N ILE A 272 0.09 1.27 -0.43
CA ILE A 272 -0.62 2.40 -1.01
C ILE A 272 -1.39 3.08 0.13
N ASN A 273 -1.06 4.32 0.41
CA ASN A 273 -1.71 5.14 1.43
C ASN A 273 -2.39 6.32 0.75
N LEU A 274 -3.68 6.50 1.00
CA LEU A 274 -4.48 7.57 0.40
C LEU A 274 -5.12 8.44 1.46
N LEU A 275 -5.14 9.75 1.21
CA LEU A 275 -6.10 10.67 1.79
C LEU A 275 -7.03 11.05 0.63
N PRO A 276 -8.26 10.50 0.58
CA PRO A 276 -9.15 10.68 -0.56
C PRO A 276 -9.32 12.16 -0.93
N GLY A 277 -9.22 12.47 -2.22
CA GLY A 277 -9.32 13.84 -2.74
C GLY A 277 -8.11 14.73 -2.46
N SER A 278 -7.05 14.22 -1.82
CA SER A 278 -5.89 15.04 -1.48
C SER A 278 -4.54 14.40 -1.80
N VAL A 279 -4.21 13.24 -1.21
CA VAL A 279 -2.85 12.70 -1.24
C VAL A 279 -2.86 11.23 -1.63
N SER A 280 -1.91 10.85 -2.48
CA SER A 280 -1.60 9.46 -2.78
C SER A 280 -0.13 9.21 -2.53
N GLU A 281 0.18 8.13 -1.81
CA GLU A 281 1.54 7.68 -1.54
C GLU A 281 1.66 6.20 -1.88
N PHE A 282 2.64 5.87 -2.72
CA PHE A 282 3.04 4.52 -3.03
C PHE A 282 4.39 4.27 -2.38
N ILE A 283 4.53 3.19 -1.63
CA ILE A 283 5.77 2.73 -1.01
C ILE A 283 6.06 1.33 -1.53
N CYS A 284 7.26 1.13 -2.05
CA CYS A 284 7.73 -0.13 -2.62
C CYS A 284 9.03 -0.56 -1.95
N THR A 285 9.17 -1.86 -1.69
CA THR A 285 10.41 -2.44 -1.17
C THR A 285 10.95 -3.48 -2.15
N PHE A 286 12.28 -3.49 -2.29
CA PHE A 286 13.03 -4.43 -3.12
C PHE A 286 14.05 -5.13 -2.24
N GLU A 287 13.96 -6.46 -2.19
CA GLU A 287 14.71 -7.32 -1.30
C GLU A 287 15.57 -8.28 -2.14
N PRO A 288 16.77 -8.64 -1.69
CA PRO A 288 17.52 -9.71 -2.31
C PRO A 288 16.77 -11.04 -2.09
N PRO A 289 16.83 -11.96 -3.07
CA PRO A 289 16.35 -13.32 -2.86
C PRO A 289 17.02 -13.93 -1.62
N GLN A 290 16.21 -14.48 -0.71
CA GLN A 290 16.68 -15.23 0.45
C GLN A 290 16.54 -16.73 0.20
N ALA A 291 17.51 -17.52 0.64
CA ALA A 291 17.49 -18.96 0.46
C ALA A 291 16.32 -19.58 1.23
N GLY A 292 15.53 -20.43 0.56
CA GLY A 292 14.38 -21.10 1.17
C GLY A 292 13.12 -20.25 1.32
N GLU A 293 13.15 -18.98 0.94
CA GLU A 293 11.96 -18.12 0.99
C GLU A 293 11.35 -17.88 -0.40
N PRO A 294 10.01 -17.71 -0.50
CA PRO A 294 9.37 -17.40 -1.76
C PRO A 294 9.91 -16.09 -2.36
N SER A 295 10.28 -16.14 -3.64
CA SER A 295 10.53 -14.96 -4.45
C SER A 295 9.21 -14.28 -4.83
N GLY A 296 9.14 -12.96 -4.72
CA GLY A 296 7.98 -12.16 -5.14
C GLY A 296 7.38 -11.34 -4.02
N MET A 297 6.12 -10.95 -4.21
CA MET A 297 5.39 -10.09 -3.29
C MET A 297 5.09 -10.82 -1.97
N ARG A 298 5.34 -10.12 -0.87
CA ARG A 298 5.13 -10.56 0.52
C ARG A 298 4.13 -9.69 1.26
N LEU A 299 4.01 -8.43 0.87
CA LEU A 299 3.04 -7.52 1.44
C LEU A 299 2.36 -6.72 0.32
N PHE A 300 1.04 -6.73 0.34
CA PHE A 300 0.22 -5.74 -0.34
C PHE A 300 -0.63 -5.02 0.70
N SER A 301 -0.57 -3.71 0.75
CA SER A 301 -1.38 -2.90 1.67
C SER A 301 -2.01 -1.75 0.91
N PHE A 302 -3.30 -1.53 1.14
CA PHE A 302 -4.03 -0.37 0.67
C PHE A 302 -4.82 0.23 1.84
N THR A 303 -4.51 1.48 2.17
CA THR A 303 -5.13 2.19 3.28
C THR A 303 -5.63 3.55 2.80
N ALA A 304 -6.94 3.75 2.81
CA ALA A 304 -7.54 5.06 2.63
C ALA A 304 -7.87 5.65 4.00
N HIS A 305 -7.17 6.73 4.39
CA HIS A 305 -7.48 7.47 5.59
C HIS A 305 -8.91 8.00 5.49
N ARG A 306 -9.76 7.58 6.42
CA ARG A 306 -11.08 8.18 6.62
C ARG A 306 -10.89 9.24 7.71
N PRO A 307 -10.85 10.55 7.37
CA PRO A 307 -10.76 11.57 8.40
C PRO A 307 -11.92 11.35 9.37
N ARG A 308 -11.61 11.43 10.68
CA ARG A 308 -12.66 11.46 11.70
C ARG A 308 -13.51 12.70 11.39
N PRO A 309 -14.85 12.62 11.37
CA PRO A 309 -15.65 13.84 11.29
C PRO A 309 -15.17 14.77 12.41
N ALA A 310 -14.89 16.02 12.06
CA ALA A 310 -14.58 17.03 13.06
C ALA A 310 -15.68 17.00 14.12
N PRO A 311 -15.36 17.14 15.42
CA PRO A 311 -16.40 17.39 16.40
C PRO A 311 -17.25 18.57 15.87
N PRO A 312 -18.58 18.53 16.02
CA PRO A 312 -19.40 19.67 15.67
C PRO A 312 -18.80 20.90 16.33
N LEU A 313 -18.64 21.98 15.56
CA LEU A 313 -18.27 23.28 16.12
C LEU A 313 -19.25 23.53 17.27
N GLU A 314 -18.72 23.67 18.49
CA GLU A 314 -19.55 24.11 19.61
C GLU A 314 -20.27 25.38 19.15
N PRO A 315 -21.59 25.48 19.36
CA PRO A 315 -22.31 26.71 19.03
C PRO A 315 -21.56 27.84 19.72
N ALA A 316 -21.19 28.86 18.94
CA ALA A 316 -20.56 30.05 19.49
C ALA A 316 -21.39 30.48 20.69
N LEU A 317 -20.77 30.55 21.86
CA LEU A 317 -21.41 31.13 23.03
C LEU A 317 -21.87 32.53 22.59
N GLU A 318 -23.19 32.70 22.54
CA GLU A 318 -23.82 34.01 22.38
C GLU A 318 -23.10 34.96 23.36
N PRO A 319 -22.55 36.08 22.89
CA PRO A 319 -21.90 37.04 23.77
C PRO A 319 -22.98 37.63 24.69
N GLY A 320 -23.16 37.03 25.86
CA GLY A 320 -23.98 37.56 26.91
C GLY A 320 -23.20 38.61 27.68
N TRP A 321 -23.25 39.87 27.25
CA TRP A 321 -23.18 41.11 28.05
C TRP A 321 -23.77 42.27 27.24
#